data_AF-A0A947B4U5-F1
#
_entry.id   AF-A0A947B4U5-F1
#
_cell.length_a   1.000
_cell.length_b   1.000
_cell.length_c   1.000
_cell.angle_alpha   90.00
_cell.angle_beta   90.00
_cell.angle_gamma   90.00
#
_symmetry.space_group_name_H-M   'P 1'
#
loop_
_entity.id
_entity.type
_entity.pdbx_description
1 polymer ?
#
loop_
_entity_poly.entity_id
_entity_poly.type
_entity_poly.pdbx_seq_one_letter_code
_entity_poly.pdbx_strand_id
1 'polypeptide(L)'
;MITIGFSSHHLEALPYIREHMERHQVIVLEEPPSPHLQTMLDGSISISDYIMEFDSGFPEFDRRMCALLQELHQAGTRIIQVEPYLEKLLQIHELFADGKTAEEVSREPEFKKVYEAEKRATGALISYYAQSMEGPFAAVVERVKDFARADAKRLTLRERLRARTISSLHRSNETMYVEAGYIHYPLYRYLRHELGEKQEIRVAYLLAPVIKKLQGKRRNMGPGDILTLHYAFHGRLQEELANVLAARSLIYIKLIDKEEIISGKCETPHAEDEVRVNRLVDRLNFNQCRELFERIRLSKRAQAVELAQEYVKKH
;
A
#
# COMPACT_ATOMS: atom_id res chain seq x y z
N MET A 1 -5.11 6.61 -23.42
CA MET A 1 -5.63 5.50 -22.56
C MET A 1 -4.85 5.51 -21.26
N ILE A 2 -5.50 5.27 -20.11
CA ILE A 2 -4.81 5.14 -18.81
C ILE A 2 -4.98 3.71 -18.29
N THR A 3 -3.90 3.09 -17.82
CA THR A 3 -3.94 1.80 -17.11
C THR A 3 -3.44 2.01 -15.69
N ILE A 4 -4.26 1.68 -14.69
CA ILE A 4 -3.83 1.63 -13.29
C ILE A 4 -3.37 0.21 -13.00
N GLY A 5 -2.09 0.04 -12.70
CA GLY A 5 -1.49 -1.24 -12.35
C GLY A 5 -1.44 -1.43 -10.84
N PHE A 6 -2.33 -2.28 -10.33
CA PHE A 6 -2.35 -2.67 -8.92
C PHE A 6 -1.38 -3.82 -8.67
N SER A 7 -0.39 -3.57 -7.81
CA SER A 7 0.66 -4.53 -7.46
C SER A 7 1.10 -4.40 -6.00
N SER A 8 1.84 -5.41 -5.52
CA SER A 8 2.74 -5.28 -4.37
C SER A 8 4.15 -4.88 -4.85
N HIS A 9 4.94 -4.29 -3.94
CA HIS A 9 6.36 -3.98 -4.14
C HIS A 9 7.22 -5.20 -3.78
N HIS A 10 6.99 -6.29 -4.52
CA HIS A 10 7.73 -7.55 -4.36
C HIS A 10 8.40 -7.92 -5.67
N LEU A 11 9.56 -8.57 -5.59
CA LEU A 11 10.35 -8.96 -6.77
C LEU A 11 9.56 -9.78 -7.79
N GLU A 12 8.65 -10.63 -7.32
CA GLU A 12 7.76 -11.46 -8.14
C GLU A 12 6.80 -10.66 -9.04
N ALA A 13 6.55 -9.39 -8.72
CA ALA A 13 5.69 -8.53 -9.52
C ALA A 13 6.43 -7.90 -10.72
N LEU A 14 7.76 -7.77 -10.66
CA LEU A 14 8.55 -7.05 -11.67
C LEU A 14 8.32 -7.51 -13.11
N PRO A 15 8.23 -8.82 -13.43
CA PRO A 15 7.95 -9.25 -14.80
C PRO A 15 6.60 -8.74 -15.32
N TYR A 16 5.59 -8.72 -14.45
CA TYR A 16 4.24 -8.24 -14.78
C TYR A 16 4.17 -6.71 -14.83
N ILE A 17 4.91 -6.02 -13.97
CA ILE A 17 5.08 -4.55 -14.01
C ILE A 17 5.68 -4.16 -15.37
N ARG A 18 6.81 -4.78 -15.75
CA ARG A 18 7.48 -4.56 -17.04
C ARG A 18 6.52 -4.74 -18.22
N GLU A 19 5.83 -5.87 -18.31
CA GLU A 19 4.91 -6.18 -19.41
C GLU A 19 3.85 -5.07 -19.61
N HIS A 20 3.38 -4.47 -18.52
CA HIS A 20 2.43 -3.38 -18.58
C HIS A 20 3.10 -2.04 -18.89
N MET A 21 4.23 -1.72 -18.26
CA MET A 21 4.91 -0.44 -18.47
C MET A 21 5.40 -0.28 -19.91
N GLU A 22 5.97 -1.32 -20.53
CA GLU A 22 6.49 -1.29 -21.92
C GLU A 22 5.42 -0.95 -22.97
N ARG A 23 4.13 -1.07 -22.64
CA ARG A 23 3.00 -0.75 -23.53
C ARG A 23 2.54 0.70 -23.45
N HIS A 24 3.16 1.53 -22.60
CA HIS A 24 2.74 2.89 -22.34
C HIS A 24 3.88 3.88 -22.60
N GLN A 25 3.52 5.07 -23.09
CA GLN A 25 4.47 6.15 -23.37
C GLN A 25 4.85 6.94 -22.11
N VAL A 26 3.99 6.90 -21.10
CA VAL A 26 4.17 7.62 -19.84
C VAL A 26 3.96 6.67 -18.68
N ILE A 27 4.91 6.66 -17.74
CA ILE A 27 4.83 5.93 -16.48
C ILE A 27 4.70 6.92 -15.34
N VAL A 28 3.69 6.74 -14.51
CA VAL A 28 3.46 7.51 -13.29
C VAL A 28 3.75 6.64 -12.08
N LEU A 29 4.79 7.01 -11.33
CA LEU A 29 5.25 6.30 -10.12
C LEU A 29 4.47 6.74 -8.88
N GLU A 30 4.37 5.85 -7.89
CA GLU A 30 3.77 6.13 -6.57
C GLU A 30 4.79 6.72 -5.57
N GLU A 31 5.50 7.76 -5.98
CA GLU A 31 6.57 8.37 -5.19
C GLU A 31 6.52 9.90 -5.29
N PRO A 32 6.99 10.63 -4.24
CA PRO A 32 7.11 12.08 -4.32
C PRO A 32 8.20 12.45 -5.34
N PRO A 33 8.12 13.62 -5.99
CA PRO A 33 9.16 14.07 -6.90
C PRO A 33 10.53 14.14 -6.22
N SER A 34 11.52 13.45 -6.80
CA SER A 34 12.92 13.53 -6.40
C SER A 34 13.70 14.36 -7.43
N PRO A 35 14.55 15.31 -6.99
CA PRO A 35 15.42 16.05 -7.90
C PRO A 35 16.44 15.15 -8.60
N HIS A 36 16.74 13.96 -8.05
CA HIS A 36 17.77 13.06 -8.54
C HIS A 36 17.22 11.95 -9.46
N LEU A 37 15.90 11.86 -9.64
CA LEU A 37 15.29 10.87 -10.54
C LEU A 37 15.87 10.99 -11.95
N GLN A 38 15.89 12.20 -12.52
CA GLN A 38 16.33 12.40 -13.91
C GLN A 38 17.81 12.03 -14.08
N THR A 39 18.67 12.43 -13.14
CA THR A 39 20.09 12.07 -13.17
C THR A 39 20.31 10.57 -13.01
N MET A 40 19.44 9.87 -12.27
CA MET A 40 19.46 8.41 -12.17
C MET A 40 19.02 7.80 -13.49
N LEU A 41 17.91 8.23 -14.08
CA LEU A 41 17.39 7.73 -15.35
C LEU A 41 18.40 7.90 -16.51
N ASP A 42 19.13 9.01 -16.53
CA ASP A 42 20.18 9.31 -17.51
C ASP A 42 21.51 8.58 -17.21
N GLY A 43 21.63 7.89 -16.07
CA GLY A 43 22.84 7.17 -15.65
C GLY A 43 23.97 8.07 -15.15
N SER A 44 23.68 9.34 -14.83
CA SER A 44 24.66 10.28 -14.29
C SER A 44 24.99 10.03 -12.82
N ILE A 45 24.04 9.49 -12.06
CA ILE A 45 24.27 8.91 -10.73
C ILE A 45 23.94 7.42 -10.78
N SER A 46 24.57 6.63 -9.91
CA SER A 46 24.29 5.20 -9.85
C SER A 46 22.92 4.93 -9.21
N ILE A 47 22.30 3.80 -9.57
CA ILE A 47 21.08 3.34 -8.88
C ILE A 47 21.33 3.19 -7.38
N SER A 48 22.52 2.71 -6.98
CA SER A 48 22.86 2.54 -5.57
C SER A 48 22.88 3.88 -4.83
N ASP A 49 23.47 4.92 -5.41
CA ASP A 49 23.50 6.26 -4.81
C ASP A 49 22.09 6.84 -4.69
N TYR A 50 21.28 6.68 -5.74
CA TYR A 50 19.88 7.12 -5.73
C TYR A 50 19.07 6.42 -4.63
N ILE A 51 19.20 5.10 -4.50
CA ILE A 51 18.43 4.33 -3.50
C ILE A 51 18.84 4.68 -2.07
N MET A 52 20.09 5.10 -1.83
CA MET A 52 20.54 5.52 -0.50
C MET A 52 19.79 6.74 0.05
N GLU A 53 19.09 7.49 -0.79
CA GLU A 53 18.24 8.62 -0.37
C GLU A 53 16.94 8.16 0.31
N PHE A 54 16.55 6.90 0.12
CA PHE A 54 15.29 6.35 0.60
C PHE A 54 15.54 5.28 1.68
N ASP A 55 14.76 5.34 2.75
CA ASP A 55 14.72 4.26 3.75
C ASP A 55 13.75 3.17 3.27
N SER A 56 14.25 2.24 2.45
CA SER A 56 13.44 1.19 1.83
C SER A 56 13.43 -0.11 2.63
N GLY A 57 12.23 -0.66 2.82
CA GLY A 57 12.03 -2.03 3.32
C GLY A 57 12.24 -3.13 2.27
N PHE A 58 12.44 -2.78 0.99
CA PHE A 58 12.57 -3.73 -0.13
C PHE A 58 13.68 -3.27 -1.11
N PRO A 59 14.94 -3.17 -0.65
CA PRO A 59 16.02 -2.56 -1.43
C PRO A 59 16.33 -3.30 -2.75
N GLU A 60 16.16 -4.62 -2.82
CA GLU A 60 16.44 -5.36 -4.06
C GLU A 60 15.32 -5.15 -5.10
N PHE A 61 14.06 -5.03 -4.66
CA PHE A 61 12.96 -4.61 -5.51
C PHE A 61 13.23 -3.22 -6.10
N ASP A 62 13.56 -2.23 -5.27
CA ASP A 62 13.82 -0.86 -5.72
C ASP A 62 14.98 -0.79 -6.70
N ARG A 63 16.05 -1.56 -6.44
CA ARG A 63 17.21 -1.65 -7.35
C ARG A 63 16.82 -2.15 -8.74
N ARG A 64 16.00 -3.20 -8.80
CA ARG A 64 15.55 -3.75 -10.09
C ARG A 64 14.49 -2.90 -10.76
N MET A 65 13.64 -2.24 -9.98
CA MET A 65 12.66 -1.29 -10.47
C MET A 65 13.36 -0.08 -11.11
N CYS A 66 14.37 0.51 -10.45
CA CYS A 66 15.19 1.58 -11.01
C CYS A 66 15.87 1.15 -12.31
N ALA A 67 16.42 -0.07 -12.37
CA ALA A 67 17.02 -0.59 -13.60
C ALA A 67 16.01 -0.71 -14.75
N LEU A 68 14.80 -1.23 -14.47
CA LEU A 68 13.70 -1.25 -15.43
C LEU A 68 13.33 0.18 -15.89
N LEU A 69 13.24 1.14 -14.97
CA LEU A 69 12.90 2.53 -15.31
C LEU A 69 13.97 3.20 -16.18
N GLN A 70 15.26 2.94 -15.92
CA GLN A 70 16.36 3.38 -16.78
C GLN A 70 16.23 2.81 -18.20
N GLU A 71 15.97 1.50 -18.33
CA GLU A 71 15.78 0.86 -19.65
C GLU A 71 14.59 1.48 -20.41
N LEU A 72 13.46 1.69 -19.71
CA LEU A 72 12.27 2.30 -20.31
C LEU A 72 12.52 3.76 -20.73
N HIS A 73 13.22 4.53 -19.90
CA HIS A 73 13.59 5.92 -20.21
C HIS A 73 14.52 6.00 -21.42
N GLN A 74 15.53 5.13 -21.51
CA GLN A 74 16.40 5.02 -22.68
C GLN A 74 15.64 4.62 -23.95
N ALA A 75 14.56 3.86 -23.83
CA ALA A 75 13.65 3.55 -24.93
C ALA A 75 12.69 4.69 -25.30
N GLY A 76 12.76 5.84 -24.62
CA GLY A 76 11.96 7.03 -24.89
C GLY A 76 10.67 7.15 -24.07
N THR A 77 10.46 6.28 -23.09
CA THR A 77 9.31 6.36 -22.19
C THR A 77 9.49 7.49 -21.18
N ARG A 78 8.48 8.35 -21.04
CA ARG A 78 8.52 9.43 -20.05
C ARG A 78 8.16 8.89 -18.66
N ILE A 79 9.07 9.03 -17.71
CA ILE A 79 8.86 8.64 -16.31
C ILE A 79 8.56 9.88 -15.46
N ILE A 80 7.48 9.84 -14.67
CA ILE A 80 7.11 10.93 -13.76
C ILE A 80 6.71 10.40 -12.38
N GLN A 81 7.11 11.12 -11.34
CA GLN A 81 6.73 10.84 -9.95
C GLN A 81 5.53 11.70 -9.56
N VAL A 82 4.47 11.07 -9.06
CA VAL A 82 3.26 11.79 -8.64
C VAL A 82 2.77 11.23 -7.33
N GLU A 83 3.21 11.84 -6.24
CA GLU A 83 2.66 11.60 -4.90
C GLU A 83 2.58 12.90 -4.07
N PRO A 84 1.60 13.78 -4.38
CA PRO A 84 1.53 15.11 -3.77
C PRO A 84 1.23 15.09 -2.27
N TYR A 85 0.71 13.98 -1.73
CA TYR A 85 0.51 13.85 -0.29
C TYR A 85 1.86 13.70 0.43
N LEU A 86 2.76 12.86 -0.08
CA LEU A 86 4.09 12.66 0.50
C LEU A 86 4.99 13.87 0.26
N GLU A 87 4.91 14.51 -0.91
CA GLU A 87 5.55 15.81 -1.16
C GLU A 87 5.12 16.84 -0.10
N LYS A 88 3.79 16.90 0.12
CA LYS A 88 3.11 17.56 1.25
C LYS A 88 3.82 17.36 2.58
N LEU A 89 4.02 16.09 2.90
CA LEU A 89 4.54 15.64 4.18
C LEU A 89 6.03 15.96 4.36
N LEU A 90 6.83 15.82 3.30
CA LEU A 90 8.24 16.19 3.30
C LEU A 90 8.43 17.68 3.58
N GLN A 91 7.66 18.54 2.91
CA GLN A 91 7.69 19.99 3.16
C GLN A 91 7.28 20.33 4.60
N ILE A 92 6.29 19.63 5.17
CA ILE A 92 5.91 19.79 6.59
C ILE A 92 7.08 19.41 7.51
N HIS A 93 7.83 18.35 7.21
CA HIS A 93 8.99 17.95 8.00
C HIS A 93 10.13 18.97 7.92
N GLU A 94 10.37 19.56 6.75
CA GLU A 94 11.33 20.66 6.58
C GLU A 94 10.94 21.88 7.42
N LEU A 95 9.66 22.28 7.39
CA LEU A 95 9.16 23.38 8.24
C LEU A 95 9.40 23.12 9.74
N PHE A 96 9.20 21.88 10.20
CA PHE A 96 9.51 21.51 11.58
C PHE A 96 11.02 21.55 11.88
N ALA A 97 11.87 21.12 10.94
CA ALA A 97 13.33 21.22 11.07
C ALA A 97 13.78 22.69 11.17
N ASP A 98 13.09 23.60 10.47
CA ASP A 98 13.29 25.05 10.52
C ASP A 98 12.68 25.72 11.78
N GLY A 99 12.11 24.93 12.69
CA GLY A 99 11.61 25.41 13.98
C GLY A 99 10.16 25.91 13.96
N LYS A 100 9.40 25.68 12.89
CA LYS A 100 7.97 25.96 12.87
C LYS A 100 7.22 25.09 13.86
N THR A 101 6.19 25.64 14.47
CA THR A 101 5.30 24.93 15.38
C THR A 101 4.17 24.21 14.64
N ALA A 102 3.57 23.21 15.29
CA ALA A 102 2.38 22.51 14.80
C ALA A 102 1.22 23.48 14.48
N GLU A 103 1.05 24.51 15.28
CA GLU A 103 0.02 25.54 15.13
C GLU A 103 0.27 26.40 13.87
N GLU A 104 1.53 26.74 13.58
CA GLU A 104 1.88 27.48 12.37
C GLU A 104 1.62 26.65 11.11
N VAL A 105 2.09 25.40 11.05
CA VAL A 105 1.82 24.49 9.92
C VAL A 105 0.32 24.28 9.72
N SER A 106 -0.45 24.17 10.81
CA SER A 106 -1.92 23.97 10.73
C SER A 106 -2.68 25.20 10.22
N ARG A 107 -2.08 26.40 10.27
CA ARG A 107 -2.69 27.63 9.74
C ARG A 107 -2.49 27.77 8.24
N GLU A 108 -1.48 27.12 7.67
CA GLU A 108 -1.22 27.14 6.24
C GLU A 108 -2.23 26.28 5.48
N PRO A 109 -3.08 26.86 4.61
CA PRO A 109 -4.15 26.11 3.93
C PRO A 109 -3.65 24.94 3.08
N GLU A 110 -2.44 25.06 2.55
CA GLU A 110 -1.77 24.05 1.73
C GLU A 110 -1.46 22.77 2.50
N PHE A 111 -0.96 22.91 3.74
CA PHE A 111 -0.50 21.83 4.60
C PHE A 111 -1.55 21.30 5.54
N LYS A 112 -2.49 22.16 5.97
CA LYS A 112 -3.49 21.85 7.01
C LYS A 112 -4.15 20.48 6.85
N LYS A 113 -4.67 20.17 5.65
CA LYS A 113 -5.39 18.90 5.42
C LYS A 113 -4.48 17.68 5.49
N VAL A 114 -3.25 17.78 4.96
CA VAL A 114 -2.26 16.71 4.98
C VAL A 114 -1.80 16.49 6.42
N TYR A 115 -1.39 17.56 7.11
CA TYR A 115 -0.96 17.50 8.50
C TYR A 115 -2.05 16.91 9.42
N GLU A 116 -3.29 17.37 9.32
CA GLU A 116 -4.39 16.84 10.12
C GLU A 116 -4.73 15.38 9.81
N ALA A 117 -4.60 14.95 8.55
CA ALA A 117 -4.83 13.55 8.18
C ALA A 117 -3.72 12.66 8.76
N GLU A 118 -2.46 13.07 8.60
CA GLU A 118 -1.29 12.35 9.11
C GLU A 118 -1.32 12.26 10.63
N LYS A 119 -1.51 13.39 11.32
CA LYS A 119 -1.59 13.45 12.79
C LYS A 119 -2.64 12.49 13.34
N ARG A 120 -3.82 12.40 12.71
CA ARG A 120 -4.89 11.48 13.14
C ARG A 120 -4.52 10.02 12.91
N ALA A 121 -4.01 9.68 11.72
CA ALA A 121 -3.64 8.31 11.37
C ALA A 121 -2.51 7.81 12.28
N THR A 122 -1.45 8.61 12.44
CA THR A 122 -0.30 8.30 13.31
C THR A 122 -0.72 8.21 14.78
N GLY A 123 -1.55 9.12 15.27
CA GLY A 123 -2.07 9.04 16.64
C GLY A 123 -2.89 7.78 16.90
N ALA A 124 -3.73 7.36 15.94
CA ALA A 124 -4.48 6.11 16.04
C ALA A 124 -3.57 4.87 15.99
N LEU A 125 -2.51 4.91 15.18
CA LEU A 125 -1.51 3.83 15.09
C LEU A 125 -0.73 3.67 16.39
N ILE A 126 -0.26 4.78 16.99
CA ILE A 126 0.41 4.77 18.30
C ILE A 126 -0.53 4.21 19.37
N SER A 127 -1.79 4.62 19.36
CA SER A 127 -2.81 4.13 20.31
C SER A 127 -3.04 2.63 20.15
N TYR A 128 -3.03 2.12 18.92
CA TYR A 128 -3.09 0.68 18.65
C TYR A 128 -1.88 -0.05 19.23
N TYR A 129 -0.65 0.42 18.96
CA TYR A 129 0.55 -0.25 19.47
C TYR A 129 0.58 -0.30 21.00
N ALA A 130 0.26 0.82 21.65
CA ALA A 130 0.17 0.90 23.11
C ALA A 130 -0.84 -0.11 23.70
N GLN A 131 -1.96 -0.35 23.02
CA GLN A 131 -2.97 -1.31 23.46
C GLN A 131 -2.62 -2.76 23.11
N SER A 132 -1.94 -3.00 21.99
CA SER A 132 -1.76 -4.33 21.39
C SER A 132 -0.98 -5.34 22.24
N MET A 133 -0.11 -4.86 23.14
CA MET A 133 0.78 -5.71 23.94
C MET A 133 0.11 -6.27 25.19
N GLU A 134 -0.75 -5.48 25.83
CA GLU A 134 -1.27 -5.76 27.17
C GLU A 134 -2.80 -5.66 27.26
N GLY A 135 -3.44 -4.98 26.31
CA GLY A 135 -4.87 -4.72 26.34
C GLY A 135 -5.73 -5.96 26.11
N PRO A 136 -6.97 -5.98 26.63
CA PRO A 136 -7.94 -7.02 26.30
C PRO A 136 -8.21 -7.05 24.79
N PHE A 137 -8.36 -8.26 24.21
CA PHE A 137 -8.59 -8.45 22.77
C PHE A 137 -9.65 -7.51 22.16
N ALA A 138 -10.81 -7.36 22.81
CA ALA A 138 -11.88 -6.49 22.30
C ALA A 138 -11.43 -5.02 22.21
N ALA A 139 -10.66 -4.53 23.19
CA ALA A 139 -10.12 -3.17 23.15
C ALA A 139 -9.09 -3.00 22.02
N VAL A 140 -8.25 -4.01 21.76
CA VAL A 140 -7.31 -4.00 20.64
C VAL A 140 -8.06 -3.96 19.30
N VAL A 141 -9.14 -4.73 19.16
CA VAL A 141 -10.01 -4.69 17.97
C VAL A 141 -10.60 -3.29 17.74
N GLU A 142 -11.06 -2.60 18.78
CA GLU A 142 -11.53 -1.21 18.64
C GLU A 142 -10.42 -0.29 18.12
N ARG A 143 -9.18 -0.44 18.62
CA ARG A 143 -8.05 0.35 18.12
C ARG A 143 -7.71 0.08 16.67
N VAL A 144 -7.82 -1.17 16.22
CA VAL A 144 -7.68 -1.51 14.80
C VAL A 144 -8.75 -0.79 13.96
N LYS A 145 -10.01 -0.79 14.40
CA LYS A 145 -11.09 -0.07 13.69
C LYS A 145 -10.85 1.43 13.66
N ASP A 146 -10.42 2.03 14.76
CA ASP A 146 -10.09 3.46 14.84
C ASP A 146 -8.96 3.83 13.89
N PHE A 147 -7.89 3.03 13.87
CA PHE A 147 -6.79 3.19 12.93
C PHE A 147 -7.28 3.06 11.48
N ALA A 148 -8.02 2.01 11.13
CA ALA A 148 -8.54 1.82 9.78
C ALA A 148 -9.45 2.97 9.31
N ARG A 149 -10.25 3.58 10.21
CA ARG A 149 -11.06 4.76 9.89
C ARG A 149 -10.20 6.01 9.65
N ALA A 150 -9.17 6.21 10.47
CA ALA A 150 -8.26 7.34 10.31
C ALA A 150 -7.44 7.21 9.03
N ASP A 151 -6.93 6.01 8.77
CA ASP A 151 -6.15 5.70 7.57
C ASP A 151 -7.00 5.77 6.30
N ALA A 152 -8.26 5.31 6.33
CA ALA A 152 -9.17 5.48 5.20
C ALA A 152 -9.39 6.95 4.80
N LYS A 153 -9.42 7.88 5.77
CA LYS A 153 -9.50 9.32 5.50
C LYS A 153 -8.20 9.85 4.91
N ARG A 154 -7.05 9.40 5.43
CA ARG A 154 -5.72 9.73 4.91
C ARG A 154 -5.59 9.27 3.45
N LEU A 155 -5.83 7.99 3.19
CA LEU A 155 -5.87 7.37 1.86
C LEU A 155 -6.81 8.13 0.92
N THR A 156 -8.03 8.45 1.35
CA THR A 156 -8.98 9.21 0.53
C THR A 156 -8.44 10.58 0.11
N LEU A 157 -7.74 11.28 1.01
CA LEU A 157 -7.11 12.56 0.67
C LEU A 157 -5.96 12.35 -0.30
N ARG A 158 -5.10 11.35 -0.05
CA ARG A 158 -3.98 10.96 -0.92
C ARG A 158 -4.45 10.69 -2.35
N GLU A 159 -5.45 9.83 -2.54
CA GLU A 159 -5.96 9.50 -3.87
C GLU A 159 -6.60 10.67 -4.61
N ARG A 160 -7.24 11.61 -3.89
CA ARG A 160 -7.80 12.81 -4.51
C ARG A 160 -6.72 13.76 -5.02
N LEU A 161 -5.66 13.95 -4.24
CA LEU A 161 -4.53 14.79 -4.64
C LEU A 161 -3.83 14.15 -5.85
N ARG A 162 -3.55 12.84 -5.76
CA ARG A 162 -2.88 12.09 -6.82
C ARG A 162 -3.70 12.08 -8.12
N ALA A 163 -5.02 11.81 -8.05
CA ALA A 163 -5.89 11.85 -9.22
C ALA A 163 -5.92 13.23 -9.91
N ARG A 164 -5.96 14.32 -9.14
CA ARG A 164 -5.93 15.68 -9.69
C ARG A 164 -4.64 15.96 -10.43
N THR A 165 -3.50 15.66 -9.81
CA THR A 165 -2.19 15.88 -10.45
C THR A 165 -2.01 14.99 -11.69
N ILE A 166 -2.45 13.73 -11.64
CA ILE A 166 -2.42 12.86 -12.84
C ILE A 166 -3.31 13.44 -13.94
N SER A 167 -4.50 13.93 -13.59
CA SER A 167 -5.44 14.48 -14.58
C SER A 167 -4.91 15.75 -15.27
N SER A 168 -4.15 16.59 -14.56
CA SER A 168 -3.54 17.80 -15.15
C SER A 168 -2.33 17.49 -16.04
N LEU A 169 -1.65 16.36 -15.81
CA LEU A 169 -0.52 15.89 -16.61
C LEU A 169 -0.95 15.02 -17.80
N HIS A 170 -2.16 14.46 -17.76
CA HIS A 170 -2.69 13.58 -18.79
C HIS A 170 -2.89 14.31 -20.12
N ARG A 171 -2.37 13.72 -21.20
CA ARG A 171 -2.56 14.19 -22.57
C ARG A 171 -3.37 13.16 -23.35
N SER A 172 -4.39 13.61 -24.08
CA SER A 172 -5.36 12.73 -24.75
C SER A 172 -4.74 11.80 -25.81
N ASN A 173 -3.60 12.19 -26.38
CA ASN A 173 -2.86 11.42 -27.39
C ASN A 173 -1.82 10.45 -26.80
N GLU A 174 -1.64 10.42 -25.48
CA GLU A 174 -0.65 9.57 -24.82
C GLU A 174 -1.31 8.34 -24.15
N THR A 175 -0.54 7.26 -24.08
CA THR A 175 -0.85 6.09 -23.23
C THR A 175 -0.09 6.22 -21.91
N MET A 176 -0.80 6.07 -20.80
CA MET A 176 -0.25 6.28 -19.46
C MET A 176 -0.46 5.04 -18.59
N TYR A 177 0.60 4.55 -17.98
CA TYR A 177 0.56 3.58 -16.89
C TYR A 177 0.68 4.32 -15.56
N VAL A 178 -0.18 3.99 -14.61
CA VAL A 178 -0.16 4.55 -13.25
C VAL A 178 0.08 3.41 -12.27
N GLU A 179 1.21 3.48 -11.59
CA GLU A 179 1.55 2.56 -10.50
C GLU A 179 0.68 2.81 -9.28
N ALA A 180 0.18 1.74 -8.67
CA ALA A 180 -0.58 1.84 -7.43
C ALA A 180 -0.49 0.54 -6.60
N GLY A 181 -0.36 0.66 -5.29
CA GLY A 181 -0.64 -0.46 -4.37
C GLY A 181 -2.12 -0.85 -4.35
N TYR A 182 -2.46 -2.09 -3.95
CA TYR A 182 -3.87 -2.54 -3.89
C TYR A 182 -4.76 -1.67 -2.99
N ILE A 183 -4.21 -1.12 -1.91
CA ILE A 183 -4.92 -0.22 -0.99
C ILE A 183 -5.34 1.09 -1.69
N HIS A 184 -4.63 1.50 -2.74
CA HIS A 184 -4.91 2.70 -3.54
C HIS A 184 -6.06 2.51 -4.55
N TYR A 185 -6.85 1.45 -4.42
CA TYR A 185 -8.03 1.22 -5.26
C TYR A 185 -8.99 2.43 -5.42
N PRO A 186 -9.20 3.30 -4.41
CA PRO A 186 -10.00 4.51 -4.58
C PRO A 186 -9.50 5.48 -5.67
N LEU A 187 -8.23 5.40 -6.07
CA LEU A 187 -7.64 6.21 -7.15
C LEU A 187 -8.45 6.13 -8.45
N TYR A 188 -8.89 4.92 -8.81
CA TYR A 188 -9.71 4.69 -10.00
C TYR A 188 -10.96 5.57 -10.02
N ARG A 189 -11.64 5.69 -8.87
CA ARG A 189 -12.87 6.48 -8.76
C ARG A 189 -12.58 7.97 -8.92
N TYR A 190 -11.48 8.45 -8.34
CA TYR A 190 -11.12 9.87 -8.43
C TYR A 190 -10.60 10.23 -9.81
N LEU A 191 -9.77 9.38 -10.45
CA LEU A 191 -9.37 9.59 -11.84
C LEU A 191 -10.57 9.61 -12.80
N ARG A 192 -11.52 8.68 -12.62
CA ARG A 192 -12.77 8.68 -13.41
C ARG A 192 -13.57 9.96 -13.24
N HIS A 193 -13.58 10.52 -12.03
CA HIS A 193 -14.27 11.78 -11.75
C HIS A 193 -13.57 12.97 -12.40
N GLU A 194 -12.25 13.08 -12.26
CA GLU A 194 -11.47 14.20 -12.80
C GLU A 194 -11.39 14.19 -14.35
N LEU A 195 -11.30 13.01 -14.97
CA LEU A 195 -11.13 12.85 -16.42
C LEU A 195 -12.44 12.65 -17.21
N GLY A 196 -13.54 12.42 -16.50
CA GLY A 196 -14.86 12.16 -17.07
C GLY A 196 -15.06 10.74 -17.63
N GLU A 197 -16.31 10.43 -17.99
CA GLU A 197 -16.72 9.06 -18.35
C GLU A 197 -16.13 8.57 -19.68
N LYS A 198 -15.84 9.48 -20.61
CA LYS A 198 -15.33 9.16 -21.95
C LYS A 198 -13.85 8.73 -21.95
N GLN A 199 -13.10 9.07 -20.91
CA GLN A 199 -11.69 8.68 -20.84
C GLN A 199 -11.59 7.17 -20.61
N GLU A 200 -10.83 6.48 -21.45
CA GLU A 200 -10.55 5.08 -21.23
C GLU A 200 -9.57 4.93 -20.05
N ILE A 201 -10.05 4.31 -18.96
CA ILE A 201 -9.27 3.95 -17.77
C ILE A 201 -9.45 2.45 -17.54
N ARG A 202 -8.36 1.71 -17.62
CA ARG A 202 -8.28 0.26 -17.37
C ARG A 202 -7.65 0.01 -16.02
N VAL A 203 -8.03 -1.10 -15.41
CA VAL A 203 -7.44 -1.60 -14.16
C VAL A 203 -6.80 -2.94 -14.43
N ALA A 204 -5.50 -3.04 -14.15
CA ALA A 204 -4.74 -4.27 -14.18
C ALA A 204 -4.40 -4.69 -12.75
N TYR A 205 -4.59 -5.97 -12.43
CA TYR A 205 -4.10 -6.56 -11.18
C TYR A 205 -2.96 -7.49 -11.56
N LEU A 206 -1.73 -7.04 -11.34
CA LEU A 206 -0.57 -7.58 -12.03
C LEU A 206 -0.32 -9.05 -11.66
N LEU A 207 -0.46 -9.37 -10.37
CA LEU A 207 -0.30 -10.73 -9.86
C LEU A 207 -1.56 -11.61 -10.00
N ALA A 208 -2.64 -11.14 -10.63
CA ALA A 208 -3.87 -11.95 -10.76
C ALA A 208 -3.66 -13.33 -11.41
N PRO A 209 -2.78 -13.51 -12.43
CA PRO A 209 -2.47 -14.83 -12.98
C PRO A 209 -1.83 -15.77 -11.94
N VAL A 210 -0.90 -15.26 -11.12
CA VAL A 210 -0.22 -15.99 -10.04
C VAL A 210 -1.25 -16.40 -8.98
N ILE A 211 -2.00 -15.43 -8.48
CA ILE A 211 -3.01 -15.65 -7.44
C ILE A 211 -4.08 -16.65 -7.90
N LYS A 212 -4.48 -16.62 -9.18
CA LYS A 212 -5.42 -17.60 -9.74
C LYS A 212 -4.84 -19.01 -9.74
N LYS A 213 -3.58 -19.21 -10.15
CA LYS A 213 -2.90 -20.52 -10.12
C LYS A 213 -2.82 -21.05 -8.68
N LEU A 214 -2.54 -20.16 -7.74
CA LEU A 214 -2.55 -20.46 -6.32
C LEU A 214 -3.95 -20.68 -5.75
N GLN A 215 -5.03 -20.55 -6.54
CA GLN A 215 -6.44 -20.63 -6.11
C GLN A 215 -6.77 -19.62 -4.98
N GLY A 216 -6.19 -18.43 -5.03
CA GLY A 216 -6.49 -17.29 -4.16
C GLY A 216 -7.58 -16.37 -4.72
N LYS A 217 -7.98 -15.37 -3.94
CA LYS A 217 -8.92 -14.32 -4.38
C LYS A 217 -8.16 -13.29 -5.22
N ARG A 218 -8.71 -12.84 -6.36
CA ARG A 218 -8.04 -11.98 -7.36
C ARG A 218 -7.18 -10.81 -6.83
N ARG A 219 -7.61 -10.10 -5.78
CA ARG A 219 -6.86 -8.97 -5.19
C ARG A 219 -5.98 -9.36 -4.00
N ASN A 220 -6.17 -10.57 -3.47
CA ASN A 220 -5.50 -11.19 -2.33
C ASN A 220 -5.19 -10.27 -1.13
N MET A 221 -6.03 -9.27 -0.89
CA MET A 221 -5.79 -8.25 0.14
C MET A 221 -5.98 -8.85 1.53
N GLY A 222 -5.16 -8.37 2.48
CA GLY A 222 -5.34 -8.69 3.89
C GLY A 222 -6.66 -8.12 4.44
N PRO A 223 -7.19 -8.70 5.52
CA PRO A 223 -8.44 -8.23 6.13
C PRO A 223 -8.37 -6.79 6.66
N GLY A 224 -7.17 -6.30 7.02
CA GLY A 224 -6.95 -4.90 7.40
C GLY A 224 -7.17 -3.94 6.23
N ASP A 225 -6.62 -4.26 5.06
CA ASP A 225 -6.82 -3.45 3.84
C ASP A 225 -8.28 -3.46 3.41
N ILE A 226 -8.94 -4.63 3.48
CA ILE A 226 -10.37 -4.76 3.20
C ILE A 226 -11.19 -3.85 4.12
N LEU A 227 -10.88 -3.84 5.42
CA LEU A 227 -11.53 -2.97 6.41
C LEU A 227 -11.34 -1.48 6.07
N THR A 228 -10.11 -1.06 5.80
CA THR A 228 -9.78 0.33 5.44
C THR A 228 -10.48 0.74 4.14
N LEU A 229 -10.51 -0.11 3.12
CA LEU A 229 -11.21 0.17 1.87
C LEU A 229 -12.72 0.31 2.06
N HIS A 230 -13.35 -0.51 2.90
CA HIS A 230 -14.76 -0.34 3.23
C HIS A 230 -15.05 1.04 3.82
N TYR A 231 -14.21 1.50 4.76
CA TYR A 231 -14.33 2.85 5.32
C TYR A 231 -14.08 3.93 4.26
N ALA A 232 -13.13 3.75 3.35
CA ALA A 232 -12.82 4.71 2.29
C ALA A 232 -13.98 4.87 1.29
N PHE A 233 -14.66 3.77 0.93
CA PHE A 233 -15.75 3.81 -0.05
C PHE A 233 -17.10 4.21 0.52
N HIS A 234 -17.43 3.78 1.74
CA HIS A 234 -18.77 3.87 2.29
C HIS A 234 -18.88 4.77 3.53
N GLY A 235 -17.75 5.12 4.16
CA GLY A 235 -17.70 5.91 5.39
C GLY A 235 -18.20 5.18 6.65
N ARG A 236 -18.98 4.10 6.50
CA ARG A 236 -19.49 3.23 7.57
C ARG A 236 -19.50 1.78 7.09
N LEU A 237 -19.39 0.86 8.03
CA LEU A 237 -19.44 -0.59 7.82
C LEU A 237 -20.33 -1.21 8.91
N GLN A 238 -21.01 -2.31 8.60
CA GLN A 238 -21.76 -3.07 9.60
C GLN A 238 -20.80 -3.52 10.71
N GLU A 239 -21.21 -3.31 11.96
CA GLU A 239 -20.35 -3.51 13.14
C GLU A 239 -19.79 -4.94 13.23
N GLU A 240 -20.62 -5.94 12.96
CA GLU A 240 -20.21 -7.36 12.98
C GLU A 240 -19.09 -7.64 11.96
N LEU A 241 -19.24 -7.13 10.73
CA LEU A 241 -18.23 -7.31 9.69
C LEU A 241 -16.95 -6.53 10.03
N ALA A 242 -17.08 -5.30 10.57
CA ALA A 242 -15.95 -4.51 11.03
C ALA A 242 -15.16 -5.23 12.13
N ASN A 243 -15.86 -5.83 13.09
CA ASN A 243 -15.27 -6.61 14.17
C ASN A 243 -14.52 -7.84 13.66
N VAL A 244 -15.11 -8.59 12.73
CA VAL A 244 -14.47 -9.79 12.17
C VAL A 244 -13.24 -9.41 11.35
N LEU A 245 -13.29 -8.39 10.50
CA LEU A 245 -12.13 -7.96 9.71
C LEU A 245 -11.00 -7.43 10.60
N ALA A 246 -11.32 -6.60 11.60
CA ALA A 246 -10.33 -6.09 12.55
C ALA A 246 -9.71 -7.21 13.42
N ALA A 247 -10.52 -8.16 13.87
CA ALA A 247 -10.03 -9.34 14.59
C ALA A 247 -9.10 -10.20 13.71
N ARG A 248 -9.49 -10.42 12.45
CA ARG A 248 -8.70 -11.17 11.47
C ARG A 248 -7.39 -10.47 11.10
N SER A 249 -7.36 -9.14 11.05
CA SER A 249 -6.13 -8.40 10.74
C SER A 249 -5.07 -8.56 11.81
N LEU A 250 -5.46 -8.69 13.09
CA LEU A 250 -4.52 -9.00 14.18
C LEU A 250 -3.84 -10.35 14.00
N ILE A 251 -4.57 -11.35 13.51
CA ILE A 251 -4.00 -12.66 13.20
C ILE A 251 -3.15 -12.57 11.94
N TYR A 252 -3.69 -11.99 10.86
CA TYR A 252 -2.99 -11.85 9.59
C TYR A 252 -1.61 -11.20 9.74
N ILE A 253 -1.52 -10.05 10.42
CA ILE A 253 -0.27 -9.29 10.56
C ILE A 253 0.79 -10.02 11.40
N LYS A 254 0.37 -11.01 12.19
CA LYS A 254 1.26 -11.88 12.98
C LYS A 254 1.80 -13.05 12.15
N LEU A 255 1.05 -13.49 11.16
CA LEU A 255 1.34 -14.68 10.36
C LEU A 255 2.06 -14.37 9.03
N ILE A 256 1.81 -13.21 8.43
CA ILE A 256 2.41 -12.83 7.16
C ILE A 256 3.91 -12.57 7.28
N ASP A 257 4.68 -12.97 6.27
CA ASP A 257 6.07 -12.55 6.12
C ASP A 257 6.15 -11.08 5.77
N LYS A 258 7.15 -10.38 6.31
CA LYS A 258 7.33 -8.94 6.11
C LYS A 258 8.67 -8.59 5.50
N GLU A 259 9.59 -9.54 5.52
CA GLU A 259 10.93 -9.35 5.02
C GLU A 259 10.93 -9.45 3.49
N GLU A 260 11.86 -8.75 2.85
CA GLU A 260 12.09 -8.97 1.43
C GLU A 260 12.58 -10.41 1.19
N ILE A 261 11.94 -11.10 0.25
CA ILE A 261 12.29 -12.48 -0.11
C ILE A 261 12.88 -12.45 -1.52
N ILE A 262 14.19 -12.66 -1.60
CA ILE A 262 14.88 -12.84 -2.88
C ILE A 262 14.49 -14.21 -3.42
N SER A 263 13.80 -14.22 -4.57
CA SER A 263 13.29 -15.44 -5.19
C SER A 263 14.37 -16.52 -5.28
N GLY A 264 14.14 -17.62 -4.58
CA GLY A 264 14.98 -18.81 -4.59
C GLY A 264 14.38 -19.89 -5.48
N LYS A 265 13.98 -21.03 -4.89
CA LYS A 265 13.32 -22.13 -5.62
C LYS A 265 11.86 -21.84 -5.99
N CYS A 266 11.19 -20.94 -5.27
CA CYS A 266 9.83 -20.49 -5.56
C CYS A 266 9.88 -19.17 -6.34
N GLU A 267 9.15 -19.11 -7.45
CA GLU A 267 9.07 -17.91 -8.29
C GLU A 267 8.29 -16.77 -7.60
N THR A 268 7.28 -17.11 -6.79
CA THR A 268 6.35 -16.15 -6.18
C THR A 268 6.14 -16.40 -4.67
N PRO A 269 7.19 -16.31 -3.85
CA PRO A 269 7.13 -16.69 -2.43
C PRO A 269 6.19 -15.81 -1.60
N HIS A 270 6.03 -14.53 -1.94
CA HIS A 270 5.16 -13.61 -1.22
C HIS A 270 3.69 -13.90 -1.52
N ALA A 271 3.31 -14.03 -2.79
CA ALA A 271 1.96 -14.43 -3.16
C ALA A 271 1.56 -15.79 -2.54
N GLU A 272 2.48 -16.75 -2.48
CA GLU A 272 2.24 -18.03 -1.80
C GLU A 272 1.94 -17.86 -0.31
N ASP A 273 2.75 -17.07 0.40
CA ASP A 273 2.54 -16.80 1.82
C ASP A 273 1.22 -16.06 2.06
N GLU A 274 0.96 -14.99 1.32
CA GLU A 274 -0.27 -14.20 1.44
C GLU A 274 -1.52 -15.05 1.18
N VAL A 275 -1.55 -15.84 0.09
CA VAL A 275 -2.70 -16.71 -0.23
C VAL A 275 -2.90 -17.74 0.88
N ARG A 276 -1.82 -18.34 1.39
CA ARG A 276 -1.87 -19.32 2.48
C ARG A 276 -2.41 -18.70 3.76
N VAL A 277 -1.90 -17.53 4.16
CA VAL A 277 -2.32 -16.83 5.38
C VAL A 277 -3.76 -16.36 5.26
N ASN A 278 -4.15 -15.76 4.13
CA ASN A 278 -5.53 -15.34 3.88
C ASN A 278 -6.51 -16.50 3.98
N ARG A 279 -6.20 -17.67 3.41
CA ARG A 279 -7.05 -18.86 3.54
C ARG A 279 -7.26 -19.32 4.96
N LEU A 280 -6.21 -19.25 5.78
CA LEU A 280 -6.29 -19.61 7.19
C LEU A 280 -7.20 -18.62 7.92
N VAL A 281 -6.91 -17.32 7.76
CA VAL A 281 -7.60 -16.25 8.49
C VAL A 281 -9.06 -16.09 8.04
N ASP A 282 -9.38 -16.34 6.77
CA ASP A 282 -10.74 -16.27 6.22
C ASP A 282 -11.72 -17.25 6.86
N ARG A 283 -11.22 -18.31 7.52
CA ARG A 283 -12.03 -19.31 8.23
C ARG A 283 -12.33 -18.93 9.67
N LEU A 284 -11.58 -17.99 10.25
CA LEU A 284 -11.69 -17.65 11.66
C LEU A 284 -12.87 -16.71 11.91
N ASN A 285 -13.76 -17.07 12.82
CA ASN A 285 -14.76 -16.14 13.35
C ASN A 285 -14.15 -15.25 14.46
N PHE A 286 -14.92 -14.30 14.98
CA PHE A 286 -14.44 -13.35 16.00
C PHE A 286 -13.90 -14.04 17.27
N ASN A 287 -14.60 -15.05 17.78
CA ASN A 287 -14.19 -15.77 18.99
C ASN A 287 -12.94 -16.62 18.75
N GLN A 288 -12.83 -17.23 17.58
CA GLN A 288 -11.65 -17.97 17.16
C GLN A 288 -10.42 -17.05 17.04
N CYS A 289 -10.59 -15.85 16.47
CA CYS A 289 -9.54 -14.84 16.46
C CYS A 289 -9.11 -14.45 17.88
N ARG A 290 -10.06 -14.28 18.81
CA ARG A 290 -9.75 -13.97 20.22
C ARG A 290 -8.88 -15.05 20.86
N GLU A 291 -9.30 -16.30 20.76
CA GLU A 291 -8.57 -17.43 21.34
C GLU A 291 -7.16 -17.57 20.74
N LEU A 292 -7.06 -17.45 19.41
CA LEU A 292 -5.78 -17.55 18.73
C LEU A 292 -4.87 -16.37 19.06
N PHE A 293 -5.39 -15.14 19.09
CA PHE A 293 -4.64 -13.93 19.43
C PHE A 293 -3.93 -14.07 20.78
N GLU A 294 -4.64 -14.50 21.83
CA GLU A 294 -4.02 -14.65 23.16
C GLU A 294 -2.87 -15.67 23.16
N ARG A 295 -2.93 -16.69 22.31
CA ARG A 295 -1.88 -17.71 22.19
C ARG A 295 -0.67 -17.21 21.39
N ILE A 296 -0.88 -16.38 20.38
CA ILE A 296 0.19 -16.03 19.42
C ILE A 296 0.77 -14.63 19.63
N ARG A 297 0.09 -13.69 20.31
CA ARG A 297 0.43 -12.26 20.30
C ARG A 297 1.90 -11.97 20.65
N LEU A 298 2.46 -12.68 21.64
CA LEU A 298 3.86 -12.53 22.07
C LEU A 298 4.84 -13.53 21.43
N SER A 299 4.36 -14.47 20.63
CA SER A 299 5.20 -15.51 20.01
C SER A 299 6.01 -14.97 18.83
N LYS A 300 7.06 -15.68 18.40
CA LYS A 300 7.71 -15.40 17.12
C LYS A 300 6.82 -15.88 15.97
N ARG A 301 6.97 -15.29 14.77
CA ARG A 301 6.15 -15.65 13.60
C ARG A 301 6.10 -17.15 13.32
N ALA A 302 7.26 -17.83 13.29
CA ALA A 302 7.32 -19.27 13.00
C ALA A 302 6.40 -20.09 13.94
N GLN A 303 6.49 -19.81 15.25
CA GLN A 303 5.64 -20.44 16.25
C GLN A 303 4.16 -20.03 16.09
N ALA A 304 3.88 -18.77 15.79
CA ALA A 304 2.51 -18.30 15.52
C ALA A 304 1.86 -19.05 14.34
N VAL A 305 2.61 -19.27 13.27
CA VAL A 305 2.17 -20.01 12.07
C VAL A 305 1.83 -21.47 12.41
N GLU A 306 2.71 -22.16 13.13
CA GLU A 306 2.47 -23.55 13.57
C GLU A 306 1.20 -23.63 14.44
N LEU A 307 1.10 -22.78 15.47
CA LEU A 307 -0.05 -22.76 16.39
C LEU A 307 -1.37 -22.44 15.66
N ALA A 308 -1.35 -21.52 14.70
CA ALA A 308 -2.52 -21.16 13.91
C ALA A 308 -2.96 -22.30 12.99
N GLN A 309 -2.02 -23.00 12.36
CA GLN A 309 -2.32 -24.15 11.50
C GLN A 309 -2.91 -25.32 12.31
N GLU A 310 -2.35 -25.61 13.48
CA GLU A 310 -2.91 -26.63 14.38
C GLU A 310 -4.31 -26.27 14.87
N TYR A 311 -4.54 -25.00 15.20
CA TYR A 311 -5.83 -24.52 15.66
C TYR A 311 -6.92 -24.71 14.59
N VAL A 312 -6.63 -24.34 13.33
CA VAL A 312 -7.58 -24.48 12.21
C VAL A 312 -7.75 -25.94 11.75
N LYS A 313 -6.85 -26.87 12.10
CA LYS A 313 -7.07 -28.30 11.84
C LYS A 313 -8.04 -28.95 12.84
N LYS A 314 -8.19 -28.37 14.03
CA LYS A 314 -9.04 -28.88 15.12
C LYS A 314 -10.48 -28.37 15.06
N HIS A 315 -10.76 -27.38 14.21
CA HIS A 315 -12.04 -26.67 14.09
C HIS A 315 -12.45 -26.59 12.62
#